data_AF-X0YEB1-F1
#
_entry.id   AF-X0YEB1-F1
#
_cell.length_a   1.000
_cell.length_b   1.000
_cell.length_c   1.000
_cell.angle_alpha   90.00
_cell.angle_beta   90.00
_cell.angle_gamma   90.00
#
_symmetry.space_group_name_H-M   'P 1'
#
loop_
_entity.id
_entity.type
_entity.pdbx_description
1 polymer ?
#
loop_
_entity_poly.entity_id
_entity_poly.type
_entity_poly.pdbx_seq_one_letter_code
_entity_poly.pdbx_strand_id
1 'polypeptide(L)'
;MANEIPKEKALALVADFADVYVSSYGGELMKPVKASFKLSEKKGHYYKIQKKYIISSTGYIQLNKAASINIVTPKSVIVDGKEENNPYVERHPITRAIDSVAVRKIGIGFSPIGNMTVIDKTLFYNVYTYLIQSIQAKMKAKEWDNKTNRLTDKPKHPGCGVVGTREDKPEKGKWIFYLTADPLGIWVNYEHQAILDCLEEHTQRQRFGDRIAQKICERNILRDHPAIGVDTVFPDEDKTARVNVYSWRHELNPQNLDDILRQAEKGTKEYDIKAEVVEPDAEEEKTEREQETKTEEEMKPRPGQEEPPPEFWDKQAKQAEAEKEATGKDKAEKKIADENLFEEQEQKNAKKRNNKKLANLTFGIFCKSIILK
;
A
#
# COMPACT_ATOMS: atom_id res chain seq x y z
N MET A 1 40.50 18.89 26.08
CA MET A 1 39.41 19.89 26.08
C MET A 1 38.48 19.54 24.94
N ALA A 2 37.28 19.07 25.22
CA ALA A 2 36.28 18.76 24.20
C ALA A 2 35.63 20.08 23.76
N ASN A 3 35.82 20.45 22.49
CA ASN A 3 35.12 21.59 21.90
C ASN A 3 33.63 21.21 21.76
N GLU A 4 32.78 21.81 22.58
CA GLU A 4 31.34 21.79 22.37
C GLU A 4 31.01 22.66 21.15
N ILE A 5 30.71 22.00 20.03
CA ILE A 5 30.21 22.67 18.82
C ILE A 5 28.75 23.06 19.07
N PRO A 6 28.35 24.33 18.85
CA PRO A 6 26.98 24.77 19.10
C PRO A 6 26.01 24.07 18.15
N LYS A 7 24.96 23.46 18.72
CA LYS A 7 23.86 22.83 17.96
C LYS A 7 22.85 23.88 17.51
N GLU A 8 23.07 24.52 16.37
CA GLU A 8 22.01 25.28 15.70
C GLU A 8 21.08 24.33 14.94
N LYS A 9 19.78 24.42 15.24
CA LYS A 9 18.72 23.72 14.50
C LYS A 9 18.15 24.70 13.46
N ALA A 10 18.36 24.42 12.17
CA ALA A 10 17.74 25.18 11.08
C ALA A 10 16.50 24.45 10.54
N LEU A 11 15.42 25.20 10.31
CA LEU A 11 14.20 24.76 9.63
C LEU A 11 14.50 24.69 8.12
N ALA A 12 14.43 23.50 7.51
CA ALA A 12 14.90 23.30 6.14
C ALA A 12 13.78 23.35 5.09
N LEU A 13 12.55 22.97 5.45
CA LEU A 13 11.38 23.06 4.57
C LEU A 13 10.10 23.04 5.39
N VAL A 14 9.15 23.92 5.06
CA VAL A 14 7.75 23.85 5.50
C VAL A 14 6.95 23.42 4.28
N ALA A 15 6.43 22.19 4.28
CA ALA A 15 5.42 21.76 3.33
C ALA A 15 4.06 21.74 4.04
N ASP A 16 2.95 21.86 3.30
CA ASP A 16 1.57 21.86 3.84
C ASP A 16 1.24 20.69 4.77
N PHE A 17 2.05 19.63 4.75
CA PHE A 17 1.87 18.41 5.53
C PHE A 17 2.99 18.07 6.51
N ALA A 18 4.12 18.79 6.54
CA ALA A 18 5.24 18.51 7.46
C ALA A 18 6.27 19.66 7.63
N ASP A 19 6.80 19.77 8.85
CA ASP A 19 7.98 20.57 9.20
C ASP A 19 9.24 19.68 9.20
N VAL A 20 10.33 20.12 8.54
CA VAL A 20 11.58 19.36 8.38
C VAL A 20 12.77 20.06 9.05
N TYR A 21 13.50 19.33 9.91
CA TYR A 21 14.72 19.81 10.60
C TYR A 21 15.97 19.04 10.16
N VAL A 22 17.15 19.68 10.28
CA VAL A 22 18.45 19.20 9.73
C VAL A 22 19.60 19.36 10.74
N SER A 23 20.55 18.40 10.82
CA SER A 23 21.84 18.51 11.55
C SER A 23 23.02 17.81 10.84
N SER A 24 24.27 18.23 11.10
CA SER A 24 25.51 17.90 10.35
C SER A 24 26.52 17.01 11.12
N TYR A 25 27.27 16.12 10.41
CA TYR A 25 28.47 15.41 10.93
C TYR A 25 29.44 15.00 9.80
N GLY A 26 30.76 15.22 9.94
CA GLY A 26 31.79 14.58 9.10
C GLY A 26 32.09 15.17 7.71
N GLY A 27 31.61 16.38 7.38
CA GLY A 27 31.85 17.00 6.07
C GLY A 27 30.88 16.55 4.97
N GLU A 28 30.43 15.30 5.00
CA GLU A 28 29.27 14.83 4.23
C GLU A 28 28.01 14.77 5.09
N LEU A 29 27.01 15.53 4.67
CA LEU A 29 25.78 15.79 5.40
C LEU A 29 24.78 14.63 5.31
N MET A 30 25.01 13.52 6.02
CA MET A 30 23.91 12.59 6.34
C MET A 30 23.01 13.23 7.41
N LYS A 31 21.93 13.88 6.95
CA LYS A 31 21.03 14.69 7.78
C LYS A 31 19.84 13.84 8.23
N PRO A 32 19.64 13.62 9.55
CA PRO A 32 18.39 13.06 10.03
C PRO A 32 17.27 14.06 9.76
N VAL A 33 16.29 13.64 8.97
CA VAL A 33 15.07 14.38 8.68
C VAL A 33 14.01 13.93 9.69
N LYS A 34 13.74 14.78 10.68
CA LYS A 34 12.52 14.65 11.48
C LYS A 34 11.39 15.32 10.74
N ALA A 35 10.35 14.56 10.39
CA ALA A 35 9.16 15.05 9.71
C ALA A 35 7.91 14.79 10.55
N SER A 36 7.06 15.80 10.75
CA SER A 36 5.79 15.66 11.45
C SER A 36 4.64 15.51 10.46
N PHE A 37 4.01 14.34 10.38
CA PHE A 37 2.88 14.09 9.47
C PHE A 37 1.54 14.31 10.15
N LYS A 38 0.66 15.02 9.46
CA LYS A 38 -0.76 15.12 9.82
C LYS A 38 -1.54 13.92 9.27
N LEU A 39 -1.98 13.03 10.15
CA LEU A 39 -2.91 11.95 9.84
C LEU A 39 -4.36 12.43 10.04
N SER A 40 -5.29 11.96 9.21
CA SER A 40 -6.71 12.34 9.28
C SER A 40 -7.61 11.12 9.25
N GLU A 41 -8.62 11.09 10.14
CA GLU A 41 -9.65 10.05 10.14
C GLU A 41 -10.47 10.06 8.84
N LYS A 42 -10.77 11.25 8.30
CA LYS A 42 -11.53 11.41 7.03
C LYS A 42 -10.82 10.77 5.83
N LYS A 43 -9.48 10.82 5.81
CA LYS A 43 -8.66 10.16 4.77
C LYS A 43 -8.40 8.68 5.07
N GLY A 44 -8.97 8.14 6.14
CA GLY A 44 -8.80 6.75 6.55
C GLY A 44 -7.39 6.43 7.03
N HIS A 45 -6.61 7.41 7.50
CA HIS A 45 -5.22 7.17 7.95
C HIS A 45 -5.15 6.43 9.30
N TYR A 46 -6.19 6.56 10.13
CA TYR A 46 -6.35 5.82 11.37
C TYR A 46 -7.84 5.60 11.63
N TYR A 47 -8.16 4.69 12.52
CA TYR A 47 -9.54 4.37 12.90
C TYR A 47 -9.61 3.98 14.38
N LYS A 48 -10.79 4.12 14.98
CA LYS A 48 -10.99 3.82 16.39
C LYS A 48 -11.37 2.35 16.58
N ILE A 49 -10.60 1.61 17.37
CA ILE A 49 -10.99 0.29 17.88
C ILE A 49 -11.17 0.42 19.40
N GLN A 50 -12.39 0.20 19.87
CA GLN A 50 -12.78 0.37 21.28
C GLN A 50 -12.45 1.79 21.77
N LYS A 51 -11.37 1.96 22.54
CA LYS A 51 -10.92 3.23 23.13
C LYS A 51 -9.59 3.73 22.54
N LYS A 52 -8.99 3.01 21.59
CA LYS A 52 -7.68 3.36 21.00
C LYS A 52 -7.86 3.74 19.54
N TYR A 53 -7.13 4.75 19.08
CA TYR A 53 -7.03 5.10 17.66
C TYR A 53 -5.78 4.46 17.10
N ILE A 54 -5.96 3.57 16.11
CA ILE A 54 -4.89 2.75 15.54
C ILE A 54 -4.65 3.19 14.11
N ILE A 55 -3.38 3.27 13.71
CA ILE A 55 -2.97 3.67 12.36
C ILE A 55 -3.35 2.57 11.36
N SER A 56 -3.95 2.97 10.23
CA SER A 56 -4.32 2.06 9.14
C SER A 56 -3.14 1.78 8.20
N SER A 57 -3.27 0.81 7.30
CA SER A 57 -2.27 0.60 6.23
C SER A 57 -2.04 1.87 5.39
N THR A 58 -3.10 2.63 5.09
CA THR A 58 -2.99 3.91 4.37
C THR A 58 -2.23 4.95 5.17
N GLY A 59 -2.43 4.98 6.50
CA GLY A 59 -1.67 5.84 7.40
C GLY A 59 -0.17 5.51 7.36
N TYR A 60 0.19 4.23 7.46
CA TYR A 60 1.59 3.80 7.36
C TYR A 60 2.23 4.12 6.01
N ILE A 61 1.51 3.95 4.90
CA ILE A 61 1.98 4.35 3.57
C ILE A 61 2.28 5.85 3.54
N GLN A 62 1.41 6.67 4.15
CA GLN A 62 1.64 8.12 4.23
C GLN A 62 2.87 8.46 5.08
N LEU A 63 3.08 7.78 6.21
CA LEU A 63 4.28 7.95 7.04
C LEU A 63 5.56 7.49 6.31
N ASN A 64 5.46 6.44 5.51
CA ASN A 64 6.59 5.91 4.76
C ASN A 64 7.12 6.87 3.69
N LYS A 65 6.31 7.84 3.24
CA LYS A 65 6.78 8.88 2.32
C LYS A 65 7.93 9.72 2.88
N ALA A 66 8.02 9.86 4.20
CA ALA A 66 9.23 10.39 4.83
C ALA A 66 10.18 9.29 5.24
N ALA A 67 9.72 8.22 5.90
CA ALA A 67 10.62 7.21 6.45
C ALA A 67 11.50 6.52 5.39
N SER A 68 11.07 6.53 4.12
CA SER A 68 11.79 5.98 2.97
C SER A 68 12.19 4.51 3.17
N ILE A 69 11.35 3.74 3.86
CA ILE A 69 11.58 2.31 4.07
C ILE A 69 11.26 1.61 2.75
N ASN A 70 12.27 0.95 2.19
CA ASN A 70 12.15 0.14 1.00
C ASN A 70 11.61 -1.24 1.38
N ILE A 71 10.49 -1.64 0.78
CA ILE A 71 9.91 -2.97 1.02
C ILE A 71 10.19 -3.83 -0.20
N VAL A 72 11.00 -4.86 -0.01
CA VAL A 72 11.35 -5.83 -1.04
C VAL A 72 10.63 -7.14 -0.77
N THR A 73 10.26 -7.84 -1.84
CA THR A 73 9.59 -9.15 -1.77
C THR A 73 10.59 -10.20 -2.26
N PRO A 74 11.15 -11.04 -1.36
CA PRO A 74 11.99 -12.17 -1.74
C PRO A 74 11.32 -13.09 -2.75
N LYS A 75 12.10 -13.83 -3.54
CA LYS A 75 11.55 -14.77 -4.53
C LYS A 75 10.84 -15.97 -3.90
N SER A 76 11.29 -16.37 -2.70
CA SER A 76 10.78 -17.55 -2.00
C SER A 76 10.35 -17.25 -0.56
N VAL A 77 9.50 -18.14 -0.05
CA VAL A 77 9.02 -18.17 1.33
C VAL A 77 9.07 -19.61 1.83
N ILE A 78 9.43 -19.79 3.10
CA ILE A 78 9.46 -21.13 3.71
C ILE A 78 8.07 -21.43 4.27
N VAL A 79 7.44 -22.49 3.77
CA VAL A 79 6.14 -22.99 4.23
C VAL A 79 6.34 -24.45 4.64
N ASP A 80 6.04 -24.78 5.90
CA ASP A 80 6.20 -26.14 6.45
C ASP A 80 7.59 -26.76 6.21
N GLY A 81 8.63 -25.93 6.29
CA GLY A 81 10.04 -26.34 6.10
C GLY A 81 10.47 -26.51 4.64
N LYS A 82 9.60 -26.21 3.67
CA LYS A 82 9.92 -26.24 2.24
C LYS A 82 10.00 -24.83 1.66
N GLU A 83 10.93 -24.64 0.73
CA GLU A 83 11.07 -23.40 -0.02
C GLU A 83 10.06 -23.36 -1.16
N GLU A 84 9.15 -22.40 -1.12
CA GLU A 84 8.06 -22.21 -2.07
C GLU A 84 8.14 -20.82 -2.72
N ASN A 85 7.45 -20.62 -3.84
CA ASN A 85 7.37 -19.31 -4.49
C ASN A 85 6.66 -18.29 -3.59
N ASN A 86 7.10 -17.02 -3.62
CA ASN A 86 6.51 -15.94 -2.83
C ASN A 86 5.74 -14.93 -3.70
N PRO A 87 4.45 -14.66 -3.44
CA PRO A 87 3.61 -15.28 -2.41
C PRO A 87 3.23 -16.73 -2.74
N TYR A 88 3.16 -17.58 -1.72
CA TYR A 88 2.66 -18.94 -1.84
C TYR A 88 1.16 -18.94 -1.55
N VAL A 89 0.36 -19.43 -2.50
CA VAL A 89 -1.11 -19.40 -2.41
C VAL A 89 -1.64 -20.82 -2.45
N GLU A 90 -2.19 -21.28 -1.32
CA GLU A 90 -2.89 -22.55 -1.24
C GLU A 90 -4.32 -22.37 -1.73
N ARG A 91 -4.74 -23.27 -2.62
CA ARG A 91 -6.08 -23.25 -3.18
C ARG A 91 -6.81 -24.54 -2.88
N HIS A 92 -8.09 -24.41 -2.56
CA HIS A 92 -8.96 -25.56 -2.39
C HIS A 92 -8.98 -26.41 -3.66
N PRO A 93 -8.85 -27.75 -3.57
CA PRO A 93 -8.70 -28.62 -4.75
C PRO A 93 -9.88 -28.55 -5.71
N ILE A 94 -11.09 -28.42 -5.17
CA ILE A 94 -12.36 -28.41 -5.94
C ILE A 94 -12.72 -27.00 -6.44
N THR A 95 -12.92 -26.05 -5.53
CA THR A 95 -13.42 -24.70 -5.86
C THR A 95 -12.35 -23.78 -6.43
N ARG A 96 -11.06 -24.13 -6.27
CA ARG A 96 -9.89 -23.28 -6.59
C ARG A 96 -9.88 -21.93 -5.86
N ALA A 97 -10.73 -21.76 -4.84
CA ALA A 97 -10.72 -20.62 -3.94
C ALA A 97 -9.43 -20.58 -3.14
N ILE A 98 -9.00 -19.39 -2.72
CA ILE A 98 -7.82 -19.24 -1.87
C ILE A 98 -8.19 -19.68 -0.45
N ASP A 99 -7.46 -20.66 0.09
CA ASP A 99 -7.62 -21.14 1.46
C ASP A 99 -6.64 -20.46 2.40
N SER A 100 -5.38 -20.36 1.99
CA SER A 100 -4.33 -19.68 2.75
C SER A 100 -3.32 -19.00 1.82
N VAL A 101 -2.61 -17.99 2.36
CA VAL A 101 -1.52 -17.31 1.67
C VAL A 101 -0.35 -17.13 2.62
N ALA A 102 0.83 -17.65 2.25
CA ALA A 102 2.08 -17.31 2.92
C ALA A 102 2.81 -16.24 2.12
N VAL A 103 3.21 -15.15 2.78
CA VAL A 103 3.95 -14.06 2.15
C VAL A 103 5.11 -13.65 3.04
N ARG A 104 6.29 -13.48 2.43
CA ARG A 104 7.47 -12.90 3.09
C ARG A 104 7.80 -11.57 2.46
N LYS A 105 8.09 -10.55 3.27
CA LYS A 105 8.58 -9.25 2.81
C LYS A 105 9.67 -8.76 3.76
N ILE A 106 10.62 -8.01 3.21
CA ILE A 106 11.75 -7.45 3.92
C ILE A 106 11.68 -5.92 3.79
N GLY A 107 11.61 -5.22 4.92
CA GLY A 107 11.73 -3.76 4.98
C GLY A 107 13.16 -3.36 5.29
N ILE A 108 13.74 -2.50 4.46
CA ILE A 108 15.10 -1.97 4.59
C ILE A 108 14.98 -0.45 4.75
N GLY A 109 15.53 0.08 5.83
CA GLY A 109 15.54 1.52 6.06
C GLY A 109 16.46 1.90 7.22
N PHE A 110 16.61 3.20 7.46
CA PHE A 110 17.46 3.68 8.53
C PHE A 110 16.66 3.91 9.81
N SER A 111 17.22 3.48 10.94
CA SER A 111 16.69 3.81 12.27
C SER A 111 16.82 5.31 12.57
N PRO A 112 16.14 5.85 13.59
CA PRO A 112 16.30 7.26 13.99
C PRO A 112 17.74 7.66 14.36
N ILE A 113 18.60 6.69 14.68
CA ILE A 113 20.01 6.89 15.05
C ILE A 113 20.93 6.89 13.81
N GLY A 114 20.43 6.47 12.64
CA GLY A 114 21.20 6.41 11.40
C GLY A 114 21.79 5.03 11.08
N ASN A 115 21.51 4.02 11.91
CA ASN A 115 21.89 2.65 11.61
C ASN A 115 20.91 2.02 10.61
N MET A 116 21.43 1.30 9.62
CA MET A 116 20.62 0.45 8.74
C MET A 116 19.85 -0.58 9.57
N THR A 117 18.56 -0.71 9.32
CA THR A 117 17.66 -1.64 9.99
C THR A 117 16.92 -2.45 8.93
N VAL A 118 16.92 -3.76 9.12
CA VAL A 118 16.21 -4.70 8.27
C VAL A 118 15.14 -5.41 9.09
N ILE A 119 13.90 -5.35 8.63
CA ILE A 119 12.75 -6.02 9.23
C ILE A 119 12.26 -7.09 8.26
N ASP A 120 12.58 -8.35 8.54
CA ASP A 120 12.05 -9.50 7.81
C ASP A 120 10.77 -9.98 8.49
N LYS A 121 9.68 -10.07 7.72
CA LYS A 121 8.42 -10.64 8.20
C LYS A 121 7.87 -11.65 7.22
N THR A 122 7.49 -12.78 7.77
CA THR A 122 6.63 -13.76 7.12
C THR A 122 5.25 -13.72 7.76
N LEU A 123 4.22 -13.64 6.93
CA LEU A 123 2.81 -13.66 7.33
C LEU A 123 2.13 -14.89 6.72
N PHE A 124 1.45 -15.65 7.57
CA PHE A 124 0.52 -16.69 7.16
C PHE A 124 -0.92 -16.18 7.29
N TYR A 125 -1.59 -15.99 6.16
CA TYR A 125 -2.95 -15.47 6.07
C TYR A 125 -3.92 -16.62 5.79
N ASN A 126 -4.59 -17.11 6.84
CA ASN A 126 -5.57 -18.18 6.75
C ASN A 126 -6.99 -17.61 6.58
N VAL A 127 -7.58 -17.79 5.40
CA VAL A 127 -8.90 -17.21 5.06
C VAL A 127 -10.02 -17.81 5.91
N TYR A 128 -9.89 -19.07 6.32
CA TYR A 128 -10.85 -19.77 7.18
C TYR A 128 -10.89 -19.16 8.59
N THR A 129 -9.73 -18.89 9.20
CA THR A 129 -9.68 -18.26 10.53
C THR A 129 -10.39 -16.89 10.54
N TYR A 130 -10.24 -16.12 9.46
CA TYR A 130 -10.93 -14.84 9.32
C TYR A 130 -12.47 -14.99 9.18
N LEU A 131 -12.96 -16.08 8.57
CA LEU A 131 -14.40 -16.38 8.53
C LEU A 131 -14.93 -16.65 9.95
N ILE A 132 -14.24 -17.51 10.70
CA ILE A 132 -14.61 -17.81 12.09
C ILE A 132 -14.65 -16.53 12.93
N GLN A 133 -13.64 -15.66 12.79
CA GLN A 133 -13.61 -14.37 13.48
C GLN A 133 -14.79 -13.46 13.10
N SER A 134 -15.14 -13.37 11.81
CA SER A 134 -16.31 -12.60 11.35
C SER A 134 -17.61 -13.15 11.97
N ILE A 135 -17.80 -14.47 11.97
CA ILE A 135 -18.97 -15.12 12.58
C ILE A 135 -19.03 -14.83 14.09
N GLN A 136 -17.94 -15.05 14.81
CA GLN A 136 -17.87 -14.79 16.25
C GLN A 136 -18.12 -13.32 16.58
N ALA A 137 -17.67 -12.39 15.74
CA ALA A 137 -17.94 -10.97 15.92
C ALA A 137 -19.44 -10.65 15.78
N LYS A 138 -20.16 -11.27 14.83
CA LYS A 138 -21.62 -11.12 14.71
C LYS A 138 -22.36 -11.79 15.88
N MET A 139 -21.89 -12.94 16.36
CA MET A 139 -22.46 -13.62 17.54
C MET A 139 -22.32 -12.79 18.82
N LYS A 140 -21.15 -12.14 19.01
CA LYS A 140 -20.86 -11.29 20.18
C LYS A 140 -21.45 -9.89 20.05
N ALA A 141 -21.99 -9.51 18.89
CA ALA A 141 -22.56 -8.19 18.68
C ALA A 141 -23.78 -8.01 19.59
N LYS A 142 -23.77 -6.90 20.34
CA LYS A 142 -24.85 -6.50 21.25
C LYS A 142 -25.65 -5.36 20.63
N GLU A 143 -26.94 -5.28 20.97
CA GLU A 143 -27.80 -4.20 20.52
C GLU A 143 -27.42 -2.88 21.24
N TRP A 144 -27.33 -1.79 20.48
CA TRP A 144 -27.12 -0.44 21.02
C TRP A 144 -28.47 0.20 21.27
N ASP A 145 -28.75 0.57 22.52
CA ASP A 145 -29.99 1.28 22.85
C ASP A 145 -29.79 2.79 22.67
N ASN A 146 -30.43 3.33 21.64
CA ASN A 146 -30.40 4.75 21.32
C ASN A 146 -30.99 5.64 22.43
N LYS A 147 -31.88 5.11 23.28
CA LYS A 147 -32.52 5.90 24.34
C LYS A 147 -31.59 6.12 25.53
N THR A 148 -30.89 5.06 25.94
CA THR A 148 -29.96 5.11 27.07
C THR A 148 -28.52 5.42 26.65
N ASN A 149 -28.24 5.45 25.35
CA ASN A 149 -26.93 5.66 24.76
C ASN A 149 -25.88 4.68 25.32
N ARG A 150 -26.28 3.41 25.52
CA ARG A 150 -25.49 2.35 26.14
C ARG A 150 -25.66 1.02 25.38
N LEU A 151 -24.65 0.15 25.49
CA LEU A 151 -24.77 -1.25 25.04
C LEU A 151 -25.77 -1.99 25.95
N THR A 152 -26.70 -2.70 25.34
CA THR A 152 -27.57 -3.65 26.06
C THR A 152 -26.89 -5.02 26.17
N ASP A 153 -27.34 -5.86 27.08
CA ASP A 153 -26.88 -7.25 27.16
C ASP A 153 -27.58 -8.18 26.15
N LYS A 154 -28.53 -7.65 25.37
CA LYS A 154 -29.23 -8.43 24.35
C LYS A 154 -28.34 -8.63 23.12
N PRO A 155 -28.25 -9.86 22.59
CA PRO A 155 -27.52 -10.11 21.36
C PRO A 155 -28.25 -9.41 20.19
N LYS A 156 -27.49 -8.74 19.33
CA LYS A 156 -28.01 -8.08 18.13
C LYS A 156 -28.53 -9.08 17.09
N HIS A 157 -27.95 -10.28 17.08
CA HIS A 157 -28.25 -11.33 16.10
C HIS A 157 -28.52 -12.65 16.83
N PRO A 158 -29.68 -12.78 17.53
CA PRO A 158 -30.02 -14.00 18.24
C PRO A 158 -30.18 -15.18 17.27
N GLY A 159 -29.61 -16.33 17.61
CA GLY A 159 -29.74 -17.55 16.81
C GLY A 159 -28.93 -17.56 15.50
N CYS A 160 -28.00 -16.63 15.29
CA CYS A 160 -27.11 -16.66 14.12
C CYS A 160 -26.03 -17.75 14.24
N GLY A 161 -25.62 -18.09 15.46
CA GLY A 161 -24.64 -19.14 15.74
C GLY A 161 -24.76 -19.70 17.15
N VAL A 162 -24.33 -20.95 17.33
CA VAL A 162 -24.26 -21.65 18.62
C VAL A 162 -22.91 -22.36 18.71
N VAL A 163 -22.23 -22.23 19.85
CA VAL A 163 -20.97 -22.95 20.10
C VAL A 163 -21.31 -24.32 20.67
N GLY A 164 -20.66 -25.38 20.17
CA GLY A 164 -20.91 -26.75 20.64
C GLY A 164 -20.02 -27.76 19.92
N THR A 165 -20.32 -29.03 20.12
CA THR A 165 -19.70 -30.13 19.38
C THR A 165 -20.47 -30.44 18.09
N ARG A 166 -19.95 -31.36 17.28
CA ARG A 166 -20.61 -31.82 16.05
C ARG A 166 -21.89 -32.62 16.31
N GLU A 167 -22.11 -33.07 17.55
CA GLU A 167 -23.30 -33.82 17.95
C GLU A 167 -24.42 -32.88 18.42
N ASP A 168 -24.07 -31.69 18.91
CA ASP A 168 -24.98 -30.69 19.46
C ASP A 168 -25.71 -29.86 18.38
N LYS A 169 -26.20 -30.52 17.32
CA LYS A 169 -26.88 -29.83 16.22
C LYS A 169 -28.22 -29.24 16.69
N PRO A 170 -28.48 -27.94 16.51
CA PRO A 170 -29.78 -27.36 16.84
C PRO A 170 -30.92 -27.93 15.99
N GLU A 171 -32.09 -28.15 16.59
CA GLU A 171 -33.23 -28.82 15.95
C GLU A 171 -33.90 -28.00 14.83
N LYS A 172 -33.96 -26.67 14.97
CA LYS A 172 -34.71 -25.78 14.06
C LYS A 172 -33.78 -24.88 13.26
N GLY A 173 -33.88 -24.90 11.93
CA GLY A 173 -33.13 -24.05 11.01
C GLY A 173 -32.11 -24.80 10.15
N LYS A 174 -31.44 -24.08 9.24
CA LYS A 174 -30.42 -24.65 8.35
C LYS A 174 -29.02 -24.38 8.89
N TRP A 175 -28.50 -25.37 9.59
CA TRP A 175 -27.23 -25.28 10.30
C TRP A 175 -26.09 -26.00 9.59
N ILE A 176 -24.91 -25.40 9.64
CA ILE A 176 -23.63 -26.05 9.32
C ILE A 176 -22.68 -25.92 10.48
N PHE A 177 -21.79 -26.90 10.62
CA PHE A 177 -20.76 -26.89 11.65
C PHE A 177 -19.43 -26.41 11.07
N TYR A 178 -18.91 -25.33 11.64
CA TYR A 178 -17.55 -24.85 11.40
C TYR A 178 -16.65 -25.26 12.56
N LEU A 179 -15.65 -26.10 12.29
CA LEU A 179 -14.69 -26.57 13.29
C LEU A 179 -13.74 -25.43 13.71
N THR A 180 -13.65 -25.16 15.01
CA THR A 180 -12.68 -24.18 15.54
C THR A 180 -11.44 -24.85 16.11
N ALA A 181 -11.64 -25.90 16.91
CA ALA A 181 -10.60 -26.69 17.54
C ALA A 181 -11.24 -28.02 17.92
N ASP A 182 -10.69 -29.15 17.49
CA ASP A 182 -11.32 -30.46 17.72
C ASP A 182 -11.53 -30.75 19.21
N PRO A 183 -12.74 -31.14 19.69
CA PRO A 183 -14.01 -31.37 18.96
C PRO A 183 -15.00 -30.18 18.92
N LEU A 184 -14.58 -29.01 19.39
CA LEU A 184 -15.36 -27.78 19.48
C LEU A 184 -15.46 -27.00 18.15
N GLY A 185 -16.65 -26.47 17.90
CA GLY A 185 -16.92 -25.63 16.75
C GLY A 185 -18.12 -24.72 16.95
N ILE A 186 -18.57 -24.15 15.83
CA ILE A 186 -19.69 -23.22 15.78
C ILE A 186 -20.70 -23.76 14.78
N TRP A 187 -21.91 -24.05 15.25
CA TRP A 187 -23.08 -24.22 14.41
C TRP A 187 -23.55 -22.86 13.93
N VAL A 188 -23.66 -22.69 12.62
CA VAL A 188 -24.00 -21.41 11.98
C VAL A 188 -25.27 -21.57 11.16
N ASN A 189 -26.24 -20.67 11.37
CA ASN A 189 -27.52 -20.69 10.67
C ASN A 189 -27.46 -19.87 9.37
N TYR A 190 -27.56 -20.53 8.22
CA TYR A 190 -27.51 -19.88 6.91
C TYR A 190 -28.75 -19.08 6.53
N GLU A 191 -29.85 -19.22 7.29
CA GLU A 191 -31.06 -18.41 7.06
C GLU A 191 -30.92 -17.01 7.65
N HIS A 192 -29.92 -16.78 8.52
CA HIS A 192 -29.74 -15.51 9.20
C HIS A 192 -28.93 -14.51 8.35
N GLN A 193 -29.48 -13.32 8.08
CA GLN A 193 -28.85 -12.31 7.21
C GLN A 193 -27.40 -11.95 7.62
N ALA A 194 -27.13 -11.75 8.91
CA ALA A 194 -25.78 -11.42 9.38
C ALA A 194 -24.71 -12.48 9.03
N ILE A 195 -25.12 -13.75 8.86
CA ILE A 195 -24.23 -14.82 8.42
C ILE A 195 -24.03 -14.76 6.91
N LEU A 196 -25.08 -14.47 6.13
CA LEU A 196 -24.96 -14.23 4.69
C LEU A 196 -23.96 -13.10 4.40
N ASP A 197 -24.02 -12.01 5.16
CA ASP A 197 -23.04 -10.92 5.06
C ASP A 197 -21.61 -11.40 5.35
N CYS A 198 -21.41 -12.28 6.35
CA CYS A 198 -20.09 -12.85 6.64
C CYS A 198 -19.56 -13.74 5.52
N LEU A 199 -20.44 -14.47 4.83
CA LEU A 199 -20.06 -15.34 3.72
C LEU A 199 -19.70 -14.53 2.48
N GLU A 200 -20.38 -13.41 2.25
CA GLU A 200 -20.00 -12.46 1.21
C GLU A 200 -18.62 -11.86 1.49
N GLU A 201 -18.37 -11.39 2.72
CA GLU A 201 -17.05 -10.92 3.15
C GLU A 201 -15.98 -12.00 2.96
N HIS A 202 -16.28 -13.25 3.33
CA HIS A 202 -15.37 -14.38 3.14
C HIS A 202 -15.08 -14.66 1.67
N THR A 203 -16.09 -14.59 0.80
CA THR A 203 -15.92 -14.74 -0.65
C THR A 203 -14.99 -13.65 -1.21
N GLN A 204 -15.13 -12.41 -0.75
CA GLN A 204 -14.21 -11.33 -1.14
C GLN A 204 -12.78 -11.60 -0.68
N ARG A 205 -12.60 -12.11 0.55
CA ARG A 205 -11.28 -12.51 1.07
C ARG A 205 -10.69 -13.70 0.31
N GLN A 206 -11.50 -14.66 -0.15
CA GLN A 206 -11.03 -15.74 -1.02
C GLN A 206 -10.60 -15.22 -2.40
N ARG A 207 -11.22 -14.13 -2.89
CA ARG A 207 -10.94 -13.57 -4.21
C ARG A 207 -9.68 -12.69 -4.24
N PHE A 208 -9.43 -11.95 -3.16
CA PHE A 208 -8.33 -10.97 -3.05
C PHE A 208 -7.39 -11.24 -1.87
N GLY A 209 -7.35 -12.50 -1.39
CA GLY A 209 -6.59 -12.89 -0.21
C GLY A 209 -5.10 -12.60 -0.34
N ASP A 210 -4.54 -12.78 -1.53
CA ASP A 210 -3.16 -12.48 -1.89
C ASP A 210 -2.81 -10.99 -1.66
N ARG A 211 -3.65 -10.09 -2.18
CA ARG A 211 -3.48 -8.65 -2.06
C ARG A 211 -3.66 -8.18 -0.62
N ILE A 212 -4.60 -8.78 0.10
CA ILE A 212 -4.85 -8.47 1.51
C ILE A 212 -3.65 -8.91 2.36
N ALA A 213 -3.15 -10.13 2.18
CA ALA A 213 -1.98 -10.66 2.88
C ALA A 213 -0.75 -9.78 2.68
N GLN A 214 -0.45 -9.40 1.43
CA GLN A 214 0.66 -8.50 1.11
C GLN A 214 0.54 -7.15 1.83
N LYS A 215 -0.64 -6.52 1.80
CA LYS A 215 -0.89 -5.25 2.49
C LYS A 215 -0.76 -5.34 4.01
N ILE A 216 -1.17 -6.47 4.61
CA ILE A 216 -1.01 -6.69 6.05
C ILE A 216 0.47 -6.84 6.39
N CYS A 217 1.21 -7.59 5.58
CA CYS A 217 2.65 -7.79 5.77
C CYS A 217 3.42 -6.47 5.65
N GLU A 218 3.15 -5.68 4.60
CA GLU A 218 3.72 -4.34 4.40
C GLU A 218 3.43 -3.42 5.59
N ARG A 219 2.17 -3.37 6.03
CA ARG A 219 1.78 -2.59 7.22
C ARG A 219 2.56 -3.02 8.45
N ASN A 220 2.69 -4.32 8.69
CA ASN A 220 3.38 -4.84 9.87
C ASN A 220 4.88 -4.53 9.84
N ILE A 221 5.51 -4.51 8.65
CA ILE A 221 6.89 -4.07 8.48
C ILE A 221 7.03 -2.59 8.85
N LEU A 222 6.18 -1.73 8.27
CA LEU A 222 6.22 -0.29 8.53
C LEU A 222 5.93 0.06 9.98
N ARG A 223 4.98 -0.64 10.62
CA ARG A 223 4.66 -0.47 12.03
C ARG A 223 5.83 -0.81 12.95
N ASP A 224 6.51 -1.91 12.66
CA ASP A 224 7.55 -2.44 13.54
C ASP A 224 8.93 -1.80 13.25
N HIS A 225 9.08 -1.08 12.13
CA HIS A 225 10.32 -0.38 11.79
C HIS A 225 10.56 0.85 12.71
N PRO A 226 11.74 0.99 13.35
CA PRO A 226 12.02 2.06 14.33
C PRO A 226 11.87 3.49 13.82
N ALA A 227 12.01 3.71 12.51
CA ALA A 227 11.82 5.02 11.87
C ALA A 227 10.39 5.58 12.04
N ILE A 228 9.39 4.67 12.11
CA ILE A 228 7.99 5.01 12.34
C ILE A 228 7.60 4.66 13.77
N GLY A 229 7.70 3.39 14.18
CA GLY A 229 7.59 2.94 15.57
C GLY A 229 6.33 3.33 16.36
N VAL A 230 5.29 3.87 15.72
CA VAL A 230 4.05 4.33 16.35
C VAL A 230 2.89 3.46 15.87
N ASP A 231 2.10 2.94 16.82
CA ASP A 231 0.89 2.13 16.55
C ASP A 231 -0.40 2.89 16.85
N THR A 232 -0.40 3.67 17.93
CA THR A 232 -1.56 4.43 18.39
C THR A 232 -1.35 5.92 18.26
N VAL A 233 -2.41 6.63 17.91
CA VAL A 233 -2.43 8.10 17.82
C VAL A 233 -3.44 8.71 18.77
N PHE A 234 -3.22 9.97 19.13
CA PHE A 234 -4.17 10.76 19.91
C PHE A 234 -4.69 11.87 18.99
N PRO A 235 -5.93 11.77 18.49
CA PRO A 235 -6.47 12.78 17.61
C PRO A 235 -6.84 14.05 18.39
N ASP A 236 -6.55 15.19 17.79
CA ASP A 236 -7.01 16.51 18.21
C ASP A 236 -8.53 16.66 17.99
N GLU A 237 -9.12 17.77 18.44
CA GLU A 237 -10.55 18.09 18.27
C GLU A 237 -11.01 18.00 16.80
N ASP A 238 -10.12 18.34 15.86
CA ASP A 238 -10.35 18.30 14.42
C ASP A 238 -10.34 16.89 13.81
N LYS A 239 -10.20 15.83 14.61
CA LYS A 239 -10.01 14.44 14.14
C LYS A 239 -8.80 14.32 13.21
N THR A 240 -7.72 14.97 13.62
CA THR A 240 -6.41 14.85 13.00
C THR A 240 -5.39 14.53 14.07
N ALA A 241 -4.37 13.76 13.75
CA ALA A 241 -3.30 13.42 14.69
C ALA A 241 -1.95 13.72 14.05
N ARG A 242 -1.01 14.29 14.79
CA ARG A 242 0.36 14.52 14.31
C ARG A 242 1.26 13.37 14.76
N VAL A 243 2.01 12.80 13.83
CA VAL A 243 2.96 11.72 14.09
C VAL A 243 4.34 12.15 13.60
N ASN A 244 5.34 12.07 14.48
CA ASN A 244 6.72 12.33 14.11
C ASN A 244 7.34 11.07 13.50
N VAL A 245 7.97 11.22 12.35
CA VAL A 245 8.70 10.17 11.63
C VAL A 245 10.13 10.64 11.45
N TYR A 246 11.07 9.69 11.58
CA TYR A 246 12.49 9.95 11.35
C TYR A 246 12.89 9.34 10.02
N SER A 247 13.78 10.01 9.30
CA SER A 247 14.29 9.58 8.01
C SER A 247 15.72 10.02 7.83
N TRP A 248 16.41 9.41 6.88
CA TRP A 248 17.74 9.77 6.47
C TRP A 248 17.74 9.89 4.96
N ARG A 249 18.39 10.93 4.44
CA ARG A 249 18.71 10.97 3.01
C ARG A 249 19.87 10.03 2.78
N HIS A 250 19.69 9.10 1.85
CA HIS A 250 20.68 8.09 1.51
C HIS A 250 20.64 7.83 0.00
N GLU A 251 21.78 7.48 -0.57
CA GLU A 251 21.95 7.14 -1.99
C GLU A 251 22.00 5.62 -2.16
N LEU A 252 20.97 4.93 -1.66
CA LEU A 252 20.89 3.48 -1.84
C LEU A 252 20.50 3.20 -3.28
N ASN A 253 21.47 2.73 -4.07
CA ASN A 253 21.22 2.22 -5.40
C ASN A 253 20.53 0.84 -5.34
N PRO A 254 19.77 0.45 -6.38
CA PRO A 254 19.12 -0.87 -6.44
C PRO A 254 20.08 -2.05 -6.19
N GLN A 255 21.34 -1.93 -6.65
CA GLN A 255 22.37 -2.95 -6.43
C GLN A 255 22.70 -3.12 -4.93
N ASN A 256 22.82 -2.00 -4.19
CA ASN A 256 23.06 -2.03 -2.75
C ASN A 256 21.90 -2.69 -2.01
N LEU A 257 20.65 -2.48 -2.47
CA LEU A 257 19.47 -3.12 -1.89
C LEU A 257 19.47 -4.64 -2.12
N ASP A 258 19.88 -5.11 -3.30
CA ASP A 258 19.98 -6.54 -3.60
C ASP A 258 21.06 -7.23 -2.75
N ASP A 259 22.19 -6.57 -2.52
CA ASP A 259 23.25 -7.10 -1.66
C ASP A 259 22.84 -7.13 -0.19
N ILE A 260 22.17 -6.07 0.31
CA ILE A 260 21.58 -6.06 1.65
C ILE A 260 20.53 -7.17 1.78
N LEU A 261 19.72 -7.39 0.76
CA LEU A 261 18.72 -8.45 0.75
C LEU A 261 19.36 -9.84 0.83
N ARG A 262 20.40 -10.10 0.02
CA ARG A 262 21.16 -11.36 0.07
C ARG A 262 21.82 -11.59 1.44
N GLN A 263 22.32 -10.53 2.06
CA GLN A 263 22.89 -10.58 3.42
C GLN A 263 21.79 -10.86 4.46
N ALA A 264 20.64 -10.19 4.35
CA ALA A 264 19.50 -10.38 5.24
C ALA A 264 18.92 -11.79 5.15
N GLU A 265 18.83 -12.36 3.94
CA GLU A 265 18.37 -13.74 3.73
C GLU A 265 19.31 -14.78 4.37
N LYS A 266 20.61 -14.49 4.46
CA LYS A 266 21.60 -15.33 5.15
C LYS A 266 21.59 -15.15 6.68
N GLY A 267 20.90 -14.13 7.19
CA GLY A 267 20.84 -13.83 8.62
C GLY A 267 22.10 -13.17 9.19
N THR A 268 22.88 -12.46 8.36
CA THR A 268 24.03 -11.68 8.87
C THR A 268 23.54 -10.50 9.70
N LYS A 269 24.21 -10.23 10.83
CA LYS A 269 23.85 -9.15 11.76
C LYS A 269 24.49 -7.80 11.40
N GLU A 270 25.58 -7.84 10.64
CA GLU A 270 26.31 -6.66 10.17
C GLU A 270 26.15 -6.59 8.65
N TYR A 271 25.85 -5.38 8.16
CA TYR A 271 25.67 -5.10 6.75
C TYR A 271 26.81 -4.22 6.29
N ASP A 272 27.69 -4.78 5.46
CA ASP A 272 28.83 -4.05 4.91
C ASP A 272 28.35 -3.34 3.63
N ILE A 273 27.97 -2.07 3.77
CA ILE A 273 27.54 -1.25 2.65
C ILE A 273 28.81 -0.66 2.03
N LYS A 274 29.31 -1.30 0.96
CA LYS A 274 30.34 -0.71 0.12
C LYS A 274 29.72 0.43 -0.67
N ALA A 275 29.66 1.62 -0.07
CA ALA A 275 29.41 2.83 -0.83
C ALA A 275 30.67 3.09 -1.66
N GLU A 276 30.64 2.70 -2.93
CA GLU A 276 31.60 3.17 -3.90
C GLU A 276 31.32 4.67 -4.07
N VAL A 277 32.15 5.51 -3.45
CA VAL A 277 32.14 6.94 -3.72
C VAL A 277 32.62 7.08 -5.15
N VAL A 278 31.67 7.19 -6.08
CA VAL A 278 31.97 7.66 -7.43
C VAL A 278 32.33 9.12 -7.25
N GLU A 279 33.62 9.42 -7.15
CA GLU A 279 34.10 10.79 -7.28
C GLU A 279 33.60 11.28 -8.64
N PRO A 280 32.71 12.29 -8.70
CA PRO A 280 32.27 12.82 -9.97
C PRO A 280 33.51 13.33 -10.69
N ASP A 281 33.80 12.77 -11.87
CA ASP A 281 34.86 13.27 -12.74
C ASP A 281 34.58 14.75 -13.01
N ALA A 282 35.36 15.62 -12.38
CA ALA A 282 35.20 17.08 -12.39
C ALA A 282 35.34 17.71 -13.80
N GLU A 283 35.56 16.90 -14.83
CA GLU A 283 35.62 17.31 -16.23
C GLU A 283 34.22 17.32 -16.90
N GLU A 284 33.27 16.47 -16.51
CA GLU A 284 31.93 16.47 -17.13
C GLU A 284 31.08 17.66 -16.65
N GLU A 285 31.14 18.02 -15.35
CA GLU A 285 30.42 19.19 -14.81
C GLU A 285 30.91 20.53 -15.37
N LYS A 286 32.19 20.63 -15.78
CA LYS A 286 32.70 21.83 -16.47
C LYS A 286 32.13 21.97 -17.88
N THR A 287 31.90 20.85 -18.56
CA THR A 287 31.46 20.84 -19.96
C THR A 287 29.99 21.25 -20.07
N GLU A 288 29.15 20.86 -19.12
CA GLU A 288 27.74 21.27 -19.07
C GLU A 288 27.57 22.74 -18.67
N ARG A 289 28.37 23.24 -17.70
CA ARG A 289 28.37 24.67 -17.32
C ARG A 289 28.86 25.59 -18.43
N GLU A 290 29.82 25.15 -19.25
CA GLU A 290 30.30 25.89 -20.43
C GLU A 290 29.29 25.91 -21.59
N GLN A 291 28.40 24.92 -21.69
CA GLN A 291 27.31 24.91 -22.68
C GLN A 291 26.15 25.82 -22.27
N GLU A 292 25.80 25.86 -20.98
CA GLU A 292 24.75 26.76 -20.48
C GLU A 292 25.17 28.24 -20.59
N THR A 293 26.43 28.57 -20.29
CA THR A 293 26.95 29.95 -20.40
C THR A 293 27.07 30.46 -21.84
N LYS A 294 27.37 29.59 -22.81
CA LYS A 294 27.38 29.99 -24.24
C LYS A 294 25.98 30.32 -24.78
N THR A 295 24.93 29.69 -24.24
CA THR A 295 23.56 29.89 -24.69
C THR A 295 22.98 31.22 -24.15
N GLU A 296 23.39 31.65 -22.96
CA GLU A 296 23.02 32.96 -22.40
C GLU A 296 23.80 34.14 -23.00
N GLU A 297 25.06 33.95 -23.39
CA GLU A 297 25.85 35.02 -24.03
C GLU A 297 25.44 35.31 -25.48
N GLU A 298 24.92 34.32 -26.24
CA GLU A 298 24.39 34.55 -27.59
C GLU A 298 23.06 35.32 -27.62
N MET A 299 22.32 35.39 -26.50
CA MET A 299 21.06 36.14 -26.40
C MET A 299 21.21 37.60 -25.98
N LYS A 300 22.42 38.06 -25.63
CA LYS A 300 22.66 39.48 -25.33
C LYS A 300 23.01 40.23 -26.63
N PRO A 301 22.33 41.34 -26.96
CA PRO A 301 22.66 42.14 -28.13
C PRO A 301 24.10 42.66 -28.01
N ARG A 302 24.87 42.56 -29.09
CA ARG A 302 26.26 43.03 -29.11
C ARG A 302 26.29 44.56 -28.94
N PRO A 303 27.29 45.13 -28.25
CA PRO A 303 27.39 46.57 -28.06
C PRO A 303 27.38 47.30 -29.42
N GLY A 304 26.34 48.10 -29.68
CA GLY A 304 26.17 48.87 -30.92
C GLY A 304 25.02 48.42 -31.85
N GLN A 305 24.28 47.36 -31.52
CA GLN A 305 23.00 47.07 -32.18
C GLN A 305 21.87 47.77 -31.44
N GLU A 306 21.04 48.52 -32.17
CA GLU A 306 19.81 49.10 -31.64
C GLU A 306 18.90 47.97 -31.12
N GLU A 307 18.42 48.13 -29.89
CA GLU A 307 17.51 47.17 -29.28
C GLU A 307 16.28 46.98 -30.19
N PRO A 308 15.86 45.72 -30.43
CA PRO A 308 14.70 45.47 -31.27
C PRO A 308 13.49 46.21 -30.69
N PRO A 309 12.64 46.83 -31.55
CA PRO A 309 11.47 47.56 -31.07
C PRO A 309 10.64 46.70 -30.12
N PRO A 310 10.02 47.28 -29.07
CA PRO A 310 9.25 46.52 -28.07
C PRO A 310 8.21 45.56 -28.66
N GLU A 311 7.66 45.89 -29.83
CA GLU A 311 6.72 45.06 -30.59
C GLU A 311 7.27 43.68 -31.02
N PHE A 312 8.61 43.51 -31.08
CA PHE A 312 9.26 42.25 -31.44
C PHE A 312 9.08 41.19 -30.35
N TRP A 313 9.25 41.59 -29.09
CA TRP A 313 9.09 40.71 -27.93
C TRP A 313 7.64 40.31 -27.71
N ASP A 314 6.70 41.25 -27.94
CA ASP A 314 5.27 40.96 -27.90
C ASP A 314 4.84 39.96 -28.98
N LYS A 315 5.47 39.98 -30.17
CA LYS A 315 5.23 38.99 -31.22
C LYS A 315 5.78 37.62 -30.87
N GLN A 316 6.98 37.53 -30.28
CA GLN A 316 7.53 36.26 -29.82
C GLN A 316 6.72 35.64 -28.66
N ALA A 317 6.29 36.45 -27.70
CA ALA A 317 5.45 36.00 -26.60
C ALA A 317 4.11 35.44 -27.11
N LYS A 318 3.47 36.15 -28.06
CA LYS A 318 2.22 35.68 -28.69
C LYS A 318 2.41 34.43 -29.55
N GLN A 319 3.54 34.29 -30.24
CA GLN A 319 3.87 33.06 -30.98
C GLN A 319 4.08 31.86 -30.03
N ALA A 320 4.80 32.07 -28.92
CA ALA A 320 5.02 31.03 -27.91
C ALA A 320 3.72 30.62 -27.19
N GLU A 321 2.80 31.55 -26.95
CA GLU A 321 1.46 31.24 -26.42
C GLU A 321 0.60 30.47 -27.45
N ALA A 322 0.63 30.87 -28.72
CA ALA A 322 -0.11 30.18 -29.79
C ALA A 322 0.40 28.74 -30.01
N GLU A 323 1.71 28.50 -29.93
CA GLU A 323 2.29 27.15 -30.03
C GLU A 323 1.94 26.26 -28.83
N LYS A 324 1.88 26.84 -27.62
CA LYS A 324 1.40 26.13 -26.42
C LYS A 324 -0.09 25.79 -26.52
N GLU A 325 -0.90 26.66 -27.09
CA GLU A 325 -2.33 26.39 -27.29
C GLU A 325 -2.58 25.33 -28.38
N ALA A 326 -1.80 25.36 -29.47
CA ALA A 326 -1.85 24.35 -30.53
C ALA A 326 -1.46 22.95 -30.02
N THR A 327 -0.34 22.86 -29.30
CA THR A 327 0.11 21.58 -28.70
C THR A 327 -0.82 21.06 -27.59
N GLY A 328 -1.57 21.95 -26.93
CA GLY A 328 -2.62 21.58 -25.97
C GLY A 328 -3.86 20.96 -26.63
N LYS A 329 -4.31 21.52 -27.77
CA LYS A 329 -5.46 21.01 -28.53
C LYS A 329 -5.17 19.64 -29.14
N ASP A 330 -3.98 19.44 -29.73
CA ASP A 330 -3.58 18.15 -30.31
C ASP A 330 -3.52 17.03 -29.24
N LYS A 331 -3.07 17.35 -28.02
CA LYS A 331 -3.06 16.38 -26.90
C LYS A 331 -4.46 16.03 -26.41
N ALA A 332 -5.38 17.00 -26.39
CA ALA A 332 -6.78 16.76 -25.99
C ALA A 332 -7.53 15.91 -27.02
N GLU A 333 -7.36 16.19 -28.31
CA GLU A 333 -7.97 15.41 -29.40
C GLU A 333 -7.43 13.97 -29.44
N LYS A 334 -6.13 13.78 -29.24
CA LYS A 334 -5.53 12.45 -29.15
C LYS A 334 -6.07 11.64 -27.97
N LYS A 335 -6.29 12.28 -26.81
CA LYS A 335 -6.88 11.61 -25.64
C LYS A 335 -8.33 11.17 -25.88
N ILE A 336 -9.14 12.00 -26.55
CA ILE A 336 -10.52 11.66 -26.91
C ILE A 336 -10.53 10.50 -27.93
N ALA A 337 -9.61 10.49 -28.89
CA ALA A 337 -9.48 9.40 -29.85
C ALA A 337 -9.11 8.06 -29.17
N ASP A 338 -8.20 8.09 -28.21
CA ASP A 338 -7.78 6.90 -27.45
C ASP A 338 -8.91 6.36 -26.55
N GLU A 339 -9.70 7.24 -25.91
CA GLU A 339 -10.87 6.84 -25.10
C GLU A 339 -11.97 6.19 -25.97
N ASN A 340 -12.27 6.76 -27.15
CA ASN A 340 -13.24 6.19 -28.08
C ASN A 340 -12.79 4.81 -28.62
N LEU A 341 -11.49 4.64 -28.89
CA LEU A 341 -10.93 3.36 -29.33
C LEU A 341 -11.07 2.28 -28.26
N PHE A 342 -10.91 2.66 -26.99
CA PHE A 342 -11.08 1.76 -25.85
C PHE A 342 -12.54 1.30 -25.70
N GLU A 343 -13.50 2.23 -25.78
CA GLU A 343 -14.93 1.90 -25.72
C GLU A 343 -15.37 0.97 -26.86
N GLU A 344 -14.88 1.20 -28.08
CA GLU A 344 -15.21 0.34 -29.22
C GLU A 344 -14.67 -1.09 -29.04
N GLN A 345 -13.48 -1.24 -28.44
CA GLN A 345 -12.91 -2.54 -28.10
C GLN A 345 -13.71 -3.26 -27.01
N GLU A 346 -14.17 -2.55 -25.97
CA GLU A 346 -15.03 -3.14 -24.95
C GLU A 346 -16.36 -3.64 -25.52
N GLN A 347 -17.00 -2.86 -26.40
CA GLN A 347 -18.24 -3.29 -27.06
C GLN A 347 -18.03 -4.52 -27.95
N LYS A 348 -16.93 -4.59 -28.71
CA LYS A 348 -16.56 -5.78 -29.50
C LYS A 348 -16.33 -7.00 -28.61
N ASN A 349 -15.67 -6.82 -27.46
CA ASN A 349 -15.43 -7.89 -26.50
C ASN A 349 -16.72 -8.36 -25.80
N ALA A 350 -17.63 -7.45 -25.48
CA ALA A 350 -18.94 -7.78 -24.93
C ALA A 350 -19.80 -8.60 -25.91
N LYS A 351 -19.83 -8.21 -27.19
CA LYS A 351 -20.51 -8.99 -28.24
C LYS A 351 -19.93 -10.40 -28.39
N LYS A 352 -18.60 -10.54 -28.37
CA LYS A 352 -17.93 -11.87 -28.39
C LYS A 352 -18.33 -12.74 -27.20
N ARG A 353 -18.42 -12.18 -25.99
CA ARG A 353 -18.85 -12.90 -24.78
C ARG A 353 -20.30 -13.38 -24.87
N ASN A 354 -21.20 -12.55 -25.40
CA ASN A 354 -22.61 -12.92 -25.58
C ASN A 354 -22.78 -14.02 -26.64
N ASN A 355 -22.06 -13.93 -27.77
CA ASN A 355 -22.10 -14.98 -28.79
C ASN A 355 -21.55 -16.32 -28.27
N LYS A 356 -20.50 -16.30 -27.44
CA LYS A 356 -19.96 -17.51 -26.81
C LYS A 356 -20.95 -18.14 -25.81
N LYS A 357 -21.70 -17.32 -25.06
CA LYS A 357 -22.78 -17.81 -24.18
C LYS A 357 -23.93 -18.46 -24.97
N LEU A 358 -24.35 -17.84 -26.07
CA LEU A 358 -25.37 -18.38 -26.97
C LEU A 358 -24.95 -19.72 -27.56
N ALA A 359 -23.72 -19.83 -28.08
CA ALA A 359 -23.17 -21.06 -28.64
C ALA A 359 -23.12 -22.21 -27.61
N ASN A 360 -22.73 -21.92 -26.36
CA ASN A 360 -22.71 -22.92 -25.30
C ASN A 360 -24.12 -23.37 -24.89
N LEU A 361 -25.12 -22.47 -24.96
CA LEU A 361 -26.51 -22.80 -24.66
C LEU A 361 -27.12 -23.71 -25.73
N THR A 362 -26.90 -23.43 -27.02
CA THR A 362 -27.35 -24.29 -28.12
C THR A 362 -26.67 -25.65 -28.11
N PHE A 363 -25.36 -25.70 -27.82
CA PHE A 363 -24.65 -26.98 -27.71
C PHE A 363 -25.18 -27.84 -26.55
N GLY A 364 -25.49 -27.23 -25.40
CA GLY A 364 -26.07 -27.93 -24.26
C GLY A 364 -27.47 -28.50 -24.51
N ILE A 365 -28.29 -27.81 -25.32
CA ILE A 365 -29.63 -28.28 -25.71
C ILE A 365 -29.50 -29.46 -26.69
N PHE A 366 -28.59 -29.39 -27.66
CA PHE A 366 -28.38 -30.46 -28.65
C PHE A 366 -27.88 -31.76 -28.01
N CYS A 367 -26.95 -31.68 -27.05
CA CYS A 367 -26.47 -32.86 -26.33
C CYS A 367 -27.56 -33.51 -25.45
N LYS A 368 -28.49 -32.74 -24.87
CA LYS A 368 -29.61 -33.30 -24.10
C LYS A 368 -30.62 -34.05 -24.99
N SER A 369 -30.83 -33.62 -26.23
CA SER A 369 -31.74 -34.31 -27.15
C SER A 369 -31.19 -35.62 -27.72
N ILE A 370 -29.86 -35.83 -27.71
CA ILE A 370 -29.24 -37.08 -28.18
C ILE A 370 -29.25 -38.17 -27.10
N ILE A 371 -29.33 -37.81 -25.81
CA ILE A 371 -29.34 -38.76 -24.69
C ILE A 371 -30.75 -39.30 -24.39
N LEU A 372 -31.80 -38.73 -24.99
CA LEU A 372 -33.21 -39.08 -24.77
C LEU A 372 -33.87 -39.85 -25.94
N LYS A 373 -33.08 -40.37 -26.88
CA LYS A 373 -33.49 -41.36 -27.87
C LYS A 373 -32.64 -42.60 -27.69
#